data_AF-A0A1D2R9F6-F1
#
_entry.id   AF-A0A1D2R9F6-F1
#
_cell.length_a   1.000
_cell.length_b   1.000
_cell.length_c   1.000
_cell.angle_alpha   90.00
_cell.angle_beta   90.00
_cell.angle_gamma   90.00
#
_symmetry.space_group_name_H-M   'P 1'
#
loop_
_entity.id
_entity.type
_entity.pdbx_description
1 polymer ?
#
loop_
_entity_poly.entity_id
_entity_poly.type
_entity_poly.pdbx_seq_one_letter_code
_entity_poly.pdbx_strand_id
1 'polypeptide(L)'
;MTASWFSTIEAMQYKHELPMKLFSIGLRFRREQKVDETHLRAHYGASCIIMDDEISIDAGKKITSRVLGELGFKDVSFVRKKATSNYYAPETEYEVFSGKVEVADIGMYSPVALANYDIPYPVFNLGFGLERVLMIQKGLGDVRSVMYPQFYRDLKLEDEDITEYIEIDKTPVSDEGGKLAENIVEIAREHGDDPSPCKFLAYDGRLLGKHIKAYVTEKEDNTKLLGPAALNEVYVYDHSIYGVPPGIGEGMKNYNLLKEIKEKGTPGGFSYLDACANLFAHEIENAVKRNEKVGFWQIKMAKNPSDLNIVVGGIARRYISSKNKRIDLRGPVFMSVELMVE
;
A
#
# COMPACT_ATOMS: atom_id res chain seq x y z
N MET A 1 -23.98 -10.90 23.43
CA MET A 1 -25.13 -10.03 23.11
C MET A 1 -26.42 -10.64 23.64
N THR A 2 -26.92 -11.77 23.13
CA THR A 2 -28.17 -12.38 23.65
C THR A 2 -28.21 -12.52 25.17
N ALA A 3 -27.14 -13.06 25.79
CA ALA A 3 -27.05 -13.18 27.24
C ALA A 3 -27.20 -11.85 28.01
N SER A 4 -26.76 -10.73 27.43
CA SER A 4 -26.89 -9.40 28.06
C SER A 4 -28.19 -8.70 27.69
N TRP A 5 -28.86 -9.08 26.59
CA TRP A 5 -30.10 -8.46 26.16
C TRP A 5 -31.24 -8.67 27.16
N PHE A 6 -31.34 -9.87 27.77
CA PHE A 6 -32.36 -10.15 28.78
C PHE A 6 -32.30 -9.17 29.95
N SER A 7 -31.15 -9.04 30.63
CA SER A 7 -30.97 -8.09 31.74
C SER A 7 -31.14 -6.62 31.32
N THR A 8 -30.74 -6.26 30.10
CA THR A 8 -30.95 -4.90 29.59
C THR A 8 -32.45 -4.61 29.42
N ILE A 9 -33.20 -5.53 28.81
CA ILE A 9 -34.63 -5.37 28.58
C ILE A 9 -35.37 -5.34 29.92
N GLU A 10 -35.06 -6.26 30.84
CA GLU A 10 -35.60 -6.29 32.20
C GLU A 10 -35.47 -4.93 32.91
N ALA A 11 -34.30 -4.30 32.81
CA ALA A 11 -34.04 -3.01 33.42
C ALA A 11 -34.71 -1.82 32.72
N MET A 12 -35.14 -1.98 31.46
CA MET A 12 -35.65 -0.92 30.58
C MET A 12 -37.16 -1.01 30.29
N GLN A 13 -37.78 -2.19 30.41
CA GLN A 13 -39.13 -2.47 29.92
C GLN A 13 -40.24 -1.56 30.48
N TYR A 14 -40.06 -1.00 31.68
CA TYR A 14 -41.00 -0.06 32.30
C TYR A 14 -40.55 1.40 32.25
N LYS A 15 -39.50 1.69 31.49
CA LYS A 15 -38.92 3.04 31.34
C LYS A 15 -39.08 3.59 29.92
N HIS A 16 -39.56 2.78 28.99
CA HIS A 16 -39.75 3.14 27.60
C HIS A 16 -41.06 2.54 27.08
N GLU A 17 -41.69 3.25 26.16
CA GLU A 17 -42.88 2.77 25.44
C GLU A 17 -42.50 1.75 24.35
N LEU A 18 -43.47 0.90 24.00
CA LEU A 18 -43.35 -0.03 22.86
C LEU A 18 -43.64 0.70 21.53
N PRO A 19 -43.04 0.27 20.40
CA PRO A 19 -41.99 -0.76 20.28
C PRO A 19 -40.63 -0.28 20.79
N MET A 20 -39.98 -1.09 21.63
CA MET A 20 -38.61 -0.84 22.05
C MET A 20 -37.63 -1.47 21.05
N LYS A 21 -36.81 -0.64 20.41
CA LYS A 21 -35.85 -1.04 19.37
C LYS A 21 -34.43 -0.70 19.85
N LEU A 22 -33.65 -1.72 20.21
CA LEU A 22 -32.28 -1.54 20.70
C LEU A 22 -31.29 -2.25 19.78
N PHE A 23 -30.09 -1.69 19.62
CA PHE A 23 -28.98 -2.37 18.98
C PHE A 23 -27.69 -2.09 19.74
N SER A 24 -26.72 -3.00 19.60
CA SER A 24 -25.38 -2.82 20.13
C SER A 24 -24.39 -3.64 19.31
N ILE A 25 -23.21 -3.07 19.16
CA ILE A 25 -22.07 -3.70 18.49
C ILE A 25 -20.96 -3.82 19.52
N GLY A 26 -20.41 -5.01 19.69
CA GLY A 26 -19.37 -5.23 20.69
C GLY A 26 -18.68 -6.57 20.56
N LEU A 27 -17.60 -6.72 21.31
CA LEU A 27 -16.83 -7.96 21.37
C LEU A 27 -17.64 -9.08 22.01
N ARG A 28 -17.56 -10.25 21.39
CA ARG A 28 -18.07 -11.52 21.89
C ARG A 28 -16.90 -12.49 21.97
N PHE A 29 -16.89 -13.27 23.04
CA PHE A 29 -15.89 -14.29 23.27
C PHE A 29 -16.53 -15.66 23.12
N ARG A 30 -15.93 -16.52 22.31
CA ARG A 30 -16.31 -17.92 22.16
C ARG A 30 -15.10 -18.81 22.39
N ARG A 31 -15.30 -19.89 23.14
CA ARG A 31 -14.27 -20.90 23.37
C ARG A 31 -14.17 -21.83 22.17
N GLU A 32 -13.64 -21.30 21.07
CA GLU A 32 -13.36 -22.07 19.87
C GLU A 32 -12.12 -22.95 20.08
N GLN A 33 -12.22 -24.23 19.70
CA GLN A 33 -11.10 -25.18 19.81
C GLN A 33 -9.89 -24.68 19.00
N LYS A 34 -10.13 -24.19 17.78
CA LYS A 34 -9.13 -23.59 16.90
C LYS A 34 -9.61 -22.26 16.33
N VAL A 35 -8.68 -21.46 15.87
CA VAL A 35 -8.95 -20.24 15.09
C VAL A 35 -8.69 -20.58 13.62
N ASP A 36 -9.65 -20.29 12.74
CA ASP A 36 -9.59 -20.62 11.32
C ASP A 36 -10.22 -19.52 10.44
N GLU A 37 -10.38 -19.81 9.15
CA GLU A 37 -10.93 -18.89 8.14
C GLU A 37 -12.33 -18.37 8.45
N THR A 38 -13.06 -19.06 9.35
CA THR A 38 -14.46 -18.78 9.66
C THR A 38 -14.72 -18.48 11.14
N HIS A 39 -13.80 -18.83 12.05
CA HIS A 39 -13.97 -18.74 13.50
C HIS A 39 -12.80 -18.03 14.20
N LEU A 40 -13.15 -17.05 15.05
CA LEU A 40 -12.24 -16.36 15.97
C LEU A 40 -12.73 -16.53 17.42
N ARG A 41 -11.79 -16.60 18.37
CA ARG A 41 -12.11 -16.64 19.81
C ARG A 41 -12.70 -15.33 20.33
N ALA A 42 -12.30 -14.21 19.75
CA ALA A 42 -12.87 -12.89 20.00
C ALA A 42 -13.32 -12.30 18.65
N HIS A 43 -14.58 -11.91 18.56
CA HIS A 43 -15.16 -11.33 17.34
C HIS A 43 -16.25 -10.31 17.68
N TYR A 44 -16.46 -9.34 16.81
CA TYR A 44 -17.47 -8.31 16.91
C TYR A 44 -18.82 -8.84 16.44
N GLY A 45 -19.77 -8.92 17.38
CA GLY A 45 -21.16 -9.15 17.06
C GLY A 45 -21.91 -7.84 16.97
N ALA A 46 -22.59 -7.61 15.87
CA ALA A 46 -23.70 -6.67 15.82
C ALA A 46 -24.98 -7.42 16.17
N SER A 47 -25.77 -6.88 17.08
CA SER A 47 -27.05 -7.46 17.44
C SER A 47 -28.07 -6.38 17.74
N CYS A 48 -29.32 -6.63 17.37
CA CYS A 48 -30.45 -5.80 17.75
C CYS A 48 -31.59 -6.65 18.26
N ILE A 49 -32.44 -6.01 19.06
CA ILE A 49 -33.70 -6.57 19.54
C ILE A 49 -34.85 -5.60 19.26
N ILE A 50 -36.03 -6.18 19.09
CA ILE A 50 -37.28 -5.43 19.02
C ILE A 50 -38.26 -6.12 19.97
N MET A 51 -38.67 -5.40 21.00
CA MET A 51 -39.73 -5.81 21.92
C MET A 51 -40.98 -5.00 21.61
N ASP A 52 -42.09 -5.69 21.41
CA ASP A 52 -43.38 -5.13 21.01
C ASP A 52 -44.46 -6.17 21.33
N ASP A 53 -45.73 -5.79 21.43
CA ASP A 53 -46.82 -6.73 21.70
C ASP A 53 -47.24 -7.55 20.45
N GLU A 54 -46.98 -7.03 19.25
CA GLU A 54 -47.37 -7.68 17.98
C GLU A 54 -46.17 -8.22 17.16
N ILE A 55 -44.94 -8.12 17.66
CA ILE A 55 -43.76 -8.57 16.90
C ILE A 55 -43.78 -10.09 16.66
N SER A 56 -43.68 -10.47 15.39
CA SER A 56 -43.65 -11.86 14.93
C SER A 56 -42.37 -12.17 14.15
N ILE A 57 -42.08 -13.47 13.97
CA ILE A 57 -40.91 -13.90 13.20
C ILE A 57 -40.96 -13.42 11.74
N ASP A 58 -42.15 -13.32 11.14
CA ASP A 58 -42.28 -12.85 9.75
C ASP A 58 -42.07 -11.33 9.62
N ALA A 59 -42.48 -10.54 10.63
CA ALA A 59 -42.06 -9.14 10.71
C ALA A 59 -40.54 -9.03 10.89
N GLY A 60 -39.95 -9.87 11.74
CA GLY A 60 -38.50 -9.97 11.94
C GLY A 60 -37.73 -10.29 10.65
N LYS A 61 -38.21 -11.22 9.82
CA LYS A 61 -37.63 -11.53 8.50
C LYS A 61 -37.64 -10.31 7.57
N LYS A 62 -38.77 -9.57 7.50
CA LYS A 62 -38.86 -8.34 6.67
C LYS A 62 -37.87 -7.27 7.13
N ILE A 63 -37.75 -7.06 8.44
CA ILE A 63 -36.79 -6.11 9.02
C ILE A 63 -35.36 -6.56 8.71
N THR A 64 -35.07 -7.85 8.86
CA THR A 64 -33.76 -8.43 8.56
C THR A 64 -33.38 -8.23 7.10
N SER A 65 -34.28 -8.50 6.15
CA SER A 65 -34.03 -8.26 4.73
C SER A 65 -33.73 -6.80 4.44
N ARG A 66 -34.41 -5.86 5.10
CA ARG A 66 -34.13 -4.43 4.95
C ARG A 66 -32.76 -4.06 5.49
N VAL A 67 -32.43 -4.48 6.72
CA VAL A 67 -31.13 -4.21 7.35
C VAL A 67 -29.99 -4.77 6.50
N LEU A 68 -30.10 -6.03 6.06
CA LEU A 68 -29.08 -6.66 5.22
C LEU A 68 -28.99 -6.01 3.83
N GLY A 69 -30.12 -5.59 3.26
CA GLY A 69 -30.15 -4.83 2.01
C GLY A 69 -29.41 -3.49 2.11
N GLU A 70 -29.60 -2.75 3.20
CA GLU A 70 -28.87 -1.50 3.49
C GLU A 70 -27.37 -1.76 3.71
N LEU A 71 -26.98 -2.94 4.19
CA LEU A 71 -25.57 -3.39 4.29
C LEU A 71 -24.99 -3.91 2.96
N GLY A 72 -25.77 -3.89 1.87
CA GLY A 72 -25.33 -4.27 0.53
C GLY A 72 -25.50 -5.75 0.18
N PHE A 73 -26.14 -6.54 1.04
CA PHE A 73 -26.44 -7.95 0.73
C PHE A 73 -27.61 -8.06 -0.24
N LYS A 74 -27.47 -8.96 -1.21
CA LYS A 74 -28.51 -9.30 -2.19
C LYS A 74 -29.00 -10.73 -1.96
N ASP A 75 -30.19 -11.02 -2.47
CA ASP A 75 -30.76 -12.37 -2.49
C ASP A 75 -30.75 -13.06 -1.12
N VAL A 76 -31.34 -12.39 -0.12
CA VAL A 76 -31.43 -12.88 1.25
C VAL A 76 -32.42 -14.04 1.32
N SER A 77 -31.98 -15.15 1.91
CA SER A 77 -32.81 -16.34 2.15
C SER A 77 -32.76 -16.75 3.63
N PHE A 78 -33.83 -17.40 4.09
CA PHE A 78 -34.01 -17.80 5.49
C PHE A 78 -34.14 -19.31 5.57
N VAL A 79 -33.24 -19.96 6.31
CA VAL A 79 -33.24 -21.41 6.53
C VAL A 79 -33.52 -21.67 8.00
N ARG A 80 -34.62 -22.37 8.27
CA ARG A 80 -34.99 -22.73 9.65
C ARG A 80 -33.98 -23.72 10.20
N LYS A 81 -33.48 -23.48 11.42
CA LYS A 81 -32.55 -24.41 12.08
C LYS A 81 -33.28 -25.68 12.52
N LYS A 82 -32.60 -26.82 12.35
CA LYS A 82 -33.13 -28.12 12.80
C LYS A 82 -33.10 -28.28 14.32
N ALA A 83 -32.06 -27.74 14.95
CA ALA A 83 -31.91 -27.69 16.40
C ALA A 83 -32.05 -26.23 16.83
N THR A 84 -33.05 -25.96 17.66
CA THR A 84 -33.32 -24.62 18.19
C THR A 84 -32.60 -24.44 19.52
N SER A 85 -31.93 -23.31 19.67
CA SER A 85 -31.30 -22.86 20.91
C SER A 85 -32.37 -22.64 21.98
N ASN A 86 -32.14 -23.10 23.22
CA ASN A 86 -33.15 -23.04 24.29
C ASN A 86 -33.69 -21.64 24.62
N TYR A 87 -32.96 -20.58 24.27
CA TYR A 87 -33.38 -19.21 24.48
C TYR A 87 -34.28 -18.66 23.36
N TYR A 88 -34.49 -19.40 22.27
CA TYR A 88 -35.45 -19.07 21.22
C TYR A 88 -36.71 -19.96 21.31
N ALA A 89 -37.85 -19.39 20.91
CA ALA A 89 -39.10 -20.14 20.82
C ALA A 89 -38.99 -21.21 19.71
N PRO A 90 -39.59 -22.39 19.89
CA PRO A 90 -39.58 -23.46 18.90
C PRO A 90 -40.00 -22.96 17.51
N GLU A 91 -39.30 -23.43 16.47
CA GLU A 91 -39.55 -23.09 15.06
C GLU A 91 -39.37 -21.61 14.67
N THR A 92 -38.86 -20.76 15.57
CA THR A 92 -38.64 -19.33 15.28
C THR A 92 -37.19 -18.97 14.98
N GLU A 93 -36.24 -19.89 15.12
CA GLU A 93 -34.82 -19.63 14.86
C GLU A 93 -34.45 -19.94 13.39
N TYR A 94 -33.85 -18.95 12.73
CA TYR A 94 -33.44 -19.02 11.33
C TYR A 94 -32.00 -18.56 11.14
N GLU A 95 -31.26 -19.31 10.33
CA GLU A 95 -30.03 -18.84 9.71
C GLU A 95 -30.38 -18.06 8.44
N VAL A 96 -29.69 -16.95 8.24
CA VAL A 96 -29.94 -16.02 7.14
C VAL A 96 -28.74 -16.04 6.21
N PHE A 97 -29.00 -16.30 4.93
CA PHE A 97 -27.96 -16.45 3.91
C PHE A 97 -28.08 -15.38 2.83
N SER A 98 -26.93 -14.91 2.34
CA SER A 98 -26.82 -14.17 1.08
C SER A 98 -25.98 -15.04 0.13
N GLY A 99 -26.62 -15.55 -0.93
CA GLY A 99 -26.02 -16.59 -1.77
C GLY A 99 -25.71 -17.86 -0.97
N LYS A 100 -24.41 -18.22 -0.86
CA LYS A 100 -23.95 -19.42 -0.12
C LYS A 100 -23.40 -19.11 1.28
N VAL A 101 -23.42 -17.86 1.71
CA VAL A 101 -22.77 -17.43 2.96
C VAL A 101 -23.81 -17.07 4.00
N GLU A 102 -23.70 -17.67 5.19
CA GLU A 102 -24.49 -17.34 6.37
C GLU A 102 -24.06 -15.97 6.90
N VAL A 103 -24.95 -14.98 6.86
CA VAL A 103 -24.67 -13.58 7.23
C VAL A 103 -25.27 -13.18 8.57
N ALA A 104 -26.35 -13.83 9.00
CA ALA A 104 -27.02 -13.52 10.27
C ALA A 104 -27.77 -14.73 10.84
N ASP A 105 -28.12 -14.64 12.12
CA ASP A 105 -29.03 -15.54 12.82
C ASP A 105 -30.14 -14.68 13.46
N ILE A 106 -31.39 -15.13 13.33
CA ILE A 106 -32.56 -14.44 13.87
C ILE A 106 -33.44 -15.39 14.66
N GLY A 107 -34.20 -14.85 15.62
CA GLY A 107 -35.24 -15.62 16.28
C GLY A 107 -36.10 -14.82 17.26
N MET A 108 -37.18 -15.43 17.71
CA MET A 108 -38.04 -14.91 18.77
C MET A 108 -37.58 -15.50 20.10
N TYR A 109 -37.31 -14.69 21.12
CA TYR A 109 -36.95 -15.24 22.43
C TYR A 109 -38.06 -16.13 22.99
N SER A 110 -37.65 -17.23 23.62
CA SER A 110 -38.57 -18.18 24.24
C SER A 110 -39.35 -17.50 25.35
N PRO A 111 -40.69 -17.63 25.41
CA PRO A 111 -41.48 -17.11 26.53
C PRO A 111 -41.00 -17.63 27.90
N VAL A 112 -40.49 -18.86 27.95
CA VAL A 112 -39.91 -19.44 29.18
C VAL A 112 -38.63 -18.70 29.58
N ALA A 113 -37.78 -18.34 28.62
CA ALA A 113 -36.57 -17.57 28.90
C ALA A 113 -36.90 -16.12 29.32
N LEU A 114 -37.87 -15.49 28.65
CA LEU A 114 -38.35 -14.14 28.97
C LEU A 114 -38.97 -14.05 30.38
N ALA A 115 -39.75 -15.07 30.76
CA ALA A 115 -40.39 -15.14 32.08
C ALA A 115 -39.38 -15.18 33.23
N ASN A 116 -38.17 -15.73 33.03
CA ASN A 116 -37.11 -15.71 34.05
C ASN A 116 -36.56 -14.31 34.35
N TYR A 117 -36.93 -13.31 33.55
CA TYR A 117 -36.53 -11.90 33.67
C TYR A 117 -37.77 -10.98 33.78
N ASP A 118 -38.95 -11.55 34.08
CA ASP A 118 -40.22 -10.82 34.19
C ASP A 118 -40.54 -9.95 32.95
N ILE A 119 -40.18 -10.41 31.74
CA ILE A 119 -40.45 -9.69 30.48
C ILE A 119 -41.77 -10.23 29.89
N PRO A 120 -42.87 -9.43 29.82
CA PRO A 120 -44.18 -9.93 29.43
C PRO A 120 -44.45 -9.86 27.92
N TYR A 121 -43.60 -9.16 27.15
CA TYR A 121 -43.80 -8.93 25.72
C TYR A 121 -42.86 -9.80 24.86
N PRO A 122 -43.28 -10.21 23.65
CA PRO A 122 -42.40 -10.93 22.74
C PRO A 122 -41.21 -10.06 22.30
N VAL A 123 -40.07 -10.72 22.08
CA VAL A 123 -38.82 -10.06 21.69
C VAL A 123 -38.23 -10.78 20.48
N PHE A 124 -38.10 -10.05 19.37
CA PHE A 124 -37.33 -10.47 18.21
C PHE A 124 -35.85 -10.11 18.41
N ASN A 125 -34.94 -11.02 18.03
CA ASN A 125 -33.50 -10.78 18.02
C ASN A 125 -32.93 -11.05 16.61
N LEU A 126 -32.10 -10.13 16.15
CA LEU A 126 -31.22 -10.30 14.99
C LEU A 126 -29.77 -10.16 15.44
N GLY A 127 -28.91 -11.07 15.01
CA GLY A 127 -27.48 -11.03 15.25
C GLY A 127 -26.66 -11.38 14.01
N PHE A 128 -25.59 -10.64 13.75
CA PHE A 128 -24.65 -10.91 12.67
C PHE A 128 -23.21 -10.62 13.10
N GLY A 129 -22.26 -11.34 12.50
CA GLY A 129 -20.83 -11.14 12.74
C GLY A 129 -20.29 -10.05 11.84
N LEU A 130 -19.73 -8.98 12.42
CA LEU A 130 -19.25 -7.82 11.65
C LEU A 130 -18.08 -8.21 10.74
N GLU A 131 -17.18 -9.08 11.21
CA GLU A 131 -16.05 -9.53 10.42
C GLU A 131 -16.50 -10.29 9.17
N ARG A 132 -17.59 -11.06 9.27
CA ARG A 132 -18.12 -11.80 8.11
C ARG A 132 -18.74 -10.86 7.09
N VAL A 133 -19.42 -9.80 7.56
CA VAL A 133 -19.93 -8.75 6.67
C VAL A 133 -18.77 -8.08 5.92
N LEU A 134 -17.73 -7.66 6.64
CA LEU A 134 -16.55 -7.04 6.05
C LEU A 134 -15.79 -7.98 5.11
N MET A 135 -15.71 -9.26 5.46
CA MET A 135 -15.07 -10.30 4.65
C MET A 135 -15.75 -10.41 3.28
N ILE A 136 -17.09 -10.49 3.25
CA ILE A 136 -17.85 -10.57 2.00
C ILE A 136 -17.73 -9.27 1.19
N GLN A 137 -17.89 -8.11 1.83
CA GLN A 137 -17.77 -6.81 1.16
C GLN A 137 -16.38 -6.57 0.55
N LYS A 138 -15.32 -7.10 1.18
CA LYS A 138 -13.94 -6.98 0.68
C LYS A 138 -13.51 -8.15 -0.21
N GLY A 139 -14.38 -9.11 -0.51
CA GLY A 139 -14.05 -10.28 -1.32
C GLY A 139 -12.95 -11.16 -0.70
N LEU A 140 -12.88 -11.20 0.63
CA LEU A 140 -11.90 -12.00 1.37
C LEU A 140 -12.48 -13.38 1.69
N GLY A 141 -11.63 -14.41 1.69
CA GLY A 141 -12.03 -15.78 2.05
C GLY A 141 -11.73 -16.17 3.50
N ASP A 142 -11.00 -15.33 4.24
CA ASP A 142 -10.49 -15.63 5.57
C ASP A 142 -10.77 -14.46 6.54
N VAL A 143 -11.52 -14.73 7.61
CA VAL A 143 -11.87 -13.76 8.64
C VAL A 143 -10.64 -13.22 9.39
N ARG A 144 -9.57 -14.01 9.49
CA ARG A 144 -8.31 -13.62 10.14
C ARG A 144 -7.59 -12.56 9.31
N SER A 145 -7.72 -12.62 7.99
CA SER A 145 -7.22 -11.57 7.09
C SER A 145 -7.99 -10.26 7.24
N VAL A 146 -9.21 -10.27 7.77
CA VAL A 146 -9.95 -9.03 8.10
C VAL A 146 -9.37 -8.39 9.36
N MET A 147 -9.23 -9.17 10.44
CA MET A 147 -8.85 -8.66 11.76
C MET A 147 -7.34 -8.48 11.96
N TYR A 148 -6.54 -9.34 11.33
CA TYR A 148 -5.09 -9.42 11.52
C TYR A 148 -4.35 -9.45 10.17
N PRO A 149 -4.56 -8.44 9.31
CA PRO A 149 -3.98 -8.43 7.97
C PRO A 149 -2.45 -8.61 7.96
N GLN A 150 -1.75 -8.09 8.98
CA GLN A 150 -0.30 -8.20 9.12
C GLN A 150 0.23 -9.65 9.23
N PHE A 151 -0.61 -10.61 9.61
CA PHE A 151 -0.22 -12.02 9.73
C PHE A 151 -0.75 -12.90 8.60
N TYR A 152 -1.81 -12.47 7.91
CA TYR A 152 -2.56 -13.30 6.96
C TYR A 152 -2.68 -12.71 5.55
N ARG A 153 -2.26 -11.46 5.33
CA ARG A 153 -2.19 -10.86 4.00
C ARG A 153 -0.74 -10.74 3.56
N ASP A 154 -0.51 -11.11 2.31
CA ASP A 154 0.73 -10.77 1.63
C ASP A 154 0.84 -9.25 1.50
N LEU A 155 2.05 -8.73 1.69
CA LEU A 155 2.38 -7.38 1.25
C LEU A 155 2.08 -7.28 -0.24
N LYS A 156 1.35 -6.25 -0.62
CA LYS A 156 1.13 -5.85 -2.01
C LYS A 156 1.65 -4.43 -2.16
N LEU A 157 2.56 -4.25 -3.11
CA LEU A 157 3.03 -2.94 -3.54
C LEU A 157 2.62 -2.81 -5.00
N GLU A 158 1.92 -1.74 -5.31
CA GLU A 158 1.71 -1.28 -6.68
C GLU A 158 2.95 -0.55 -7.18
N ASP A 159 2.99 -0.20 -8.47
CA ASP A 159 4.18 0.40 -9.07
C ASP A 159 4.47 1.79 -8.46
N GLU A 160 3.43 2.54 -8.08
CA GLU A 160 3.52 3.79 -7.33
C GLU A 160 4.11 3.59 -5.92
N ASP A 161 3.72 2.51 -5.23
CA ASP A 161 4.28 2.24 -3.90
C ASP A 161 5.78 1.93 -4.01
N ILE A 162 6.21 1.29 -5.10
CA ILE A 162 7.63 0.92 -5.30
C ILE A 162 8.49 2.16 -5.57
N THR A 163 7.99 3.17 -6.29
CA THR A 163 8.77 4.39 -6.56
C THR A 163 9.13 5.15 -5.28
N GLU A 164 8.28 5.12 -4.26
CA GLU A 164 8.57 5.72 -2.94
C GLU A 164 9.79 5.10 -2.23
N TYR A 165 10.21 3.91 -2.63
CA TYR A 165 11.40 3.24 -2.11
C TYR A 165 12.64 3.42 -3.00
N ILE A 166 12.59 4.27 -4.03
CA ILE A 166 13.72 4.53 -4.91
C ILE A 166 14.16 5.98 -4.69
N GLU A 167 15.40 6.16 -4.23
CA GLU A 167 15.94 7.47 -3.90
C GLU A 167 17.39 7.61 -4.37
N ILE A 168 17.83 8.85 -4.50
CA ILE A 168 19.24 9.19 -4.73
C ILE A 168 19.96 9.09 -3.38
N ASP A 169 21.01 8.27 -3.30
CA ASP A 169 21.68 7.92 -2.04
C ASP A 169 22.44 9.11 -1.45
N LYS A 170 23.40 9.66 -2.19
CA LYS A 170 24.21 10.81 -1.77
C LYS A 170 23.79 12.08 -2.48
N THR A 171 23.49 13.11 -1.71
CA THR A 171 23.21 14.47 -2.20
C THR A 171 24.15 15.48 -1.52
N PRO A 172 24.48 16.61 -2.18
CA PRO A 172 25.17 17.71 -1.52
C PRO A 172 24.33 18.26 -0.37
N VAL A 173 24.99 18.75 0.69
CA VAL A 173 24.30 19.28 1.88
C VAL A 173 24.12 20.80 1.78
N SER A 174 25.05 21.47 1.10
CA SER A 174 25.02 22.92 0.91
C SER A 174 24.15 23.35 -0.27
N ASP A 175 23.57 24.55 -0.17
CA ASP A 175 22.82 25.17 -1.27
C ASP A 175 23.71 25.37 -2.51
N GLU A 176 24.99 25.73 -2.32
CA GLU A 176 25.94 25.86 -3.42
C GLU A 176 26.26 24.50 -4.05
N GLY A 177 26.32 23.44 -3.26
CA GLY A 177 26.44 22.07 -3.77
C GLY A 177 25.21 21.63 -4.56
N GLY A 178 24.00 22.01 -4.13
CA GLY A 178 22.77 21.79 -4.90
C GLY A 178 22.81 22.46 -6.27
N LYS A 179 23.20 23.74 -6.31
CA LYS A 179 23.40 24.48 -7.58
C LYS A 179 24.48 23.85 -8.46
N LEU A 180 25.57 23.37 -7.86
CA LEU A 180 26.61 22.64 -8.59
C LEU A 180 26.04 21.38 -9.26
N ALA A 181 25.21 20.61 -8.56
CA ALA A 181 24.55 19.43 -9.12
C ALA A 181 23.65 19.81 -10.31
N GLU A 182 22.80 20.84 -10.15
CA GLU A 182 21.92 21.36 -11.21
C GLU A 182 22.72 21.78 -12.45
N ASN A 183 23.80 22.55 -12.26
CA ASN A 183 24.64 23.00 -13.38
C ASN A 183 25.38 21.84 -14.07
N ILE A 184 25.81 20.82 -13.31
CA ILE A 184 26.42 19.60 -13.89
C ILE A 184 25.39 18.93 -14.80
N VAL A 185 24.13 18.80 -14.37
CA VAL A 185 23.06 18.22 -15.20
C VAL A 185 22.83 19.05 -16.46
N GLU A 186 22.71 20.37 -16.33
CA GLU A 186 22.46 21.28 -17.45
C GLU A 186 23.55 21.19 -18.52
N ILE A 187 24.81 21.38 -18.12
CA ILE A 187 25.96 21.35 -19.04
C ILE A 187 26.15 19.96 -19.65
N ALA A 188 26.01 18.90 -18.86
CA ALA A 188 26.15 17.55 -19.39
C ALA A 188 25.03 17.19 -20.37
N ARG A 189 23.81 17.70 -20.16
CA ARG A 189 22.68 17.48 -21.07
C ARG A 189 22.83 18.28 -22.36
N GLU A 190 23.33 19.52 -22.28
CA GLU A 190 23.58 20.37 -23.46
C GLU A 190 24.68 19.79 -24.36
N HIS A 191 25.81 19.40 -23.76
CA HIS A 191 27.01 18.96 -24.47
C HIS A 191 27.16 17.43 -24.55
N GLY A 192 26.14 16.67 -24.16
CA GLY A 192 26.24 15.22 -23.96
C GLY A 192 26.70 14.44 -25.20
N ASP A 193 26.34 14.93 -26.38
CA ASP A 193 26.69 14.32 -27.67
C ASP A 193 28.00 14.85 -28.30
N ASP A 194 28.67 15.82 -27.66
CA ASP A 194 29.87 16.44 -28.19
C ASP A 194 31.03 15.44 -28.24
N PRO A 195 31.82 15.44 -29.34
CA PRO A 195 32.94 14.52 -29.50
C PRO A 195 34.05 14.81 -28.49
N SER A 196 34.54 13.75 -27.87
CA SER A 196 35.70 13.77 -26.98
C SER A 196 37.03 13.82 -27.77
N PRO A 197 38.11 14.36 -27.18
CA PRO A 197 38.24 14.84 -25.81
C PRO A 197 37.65 16.25 -25.65
N CYS A 198 36.87 16.45 -24.60
CA CYS A 198 36.13 17.68 -24.36
C CYS A 198 36.08 18.04 -22.87
N LYS A 199 35.91 19.34 -22.58
CA LYS A 199 35.89 19.87 -21.21
C LYS A 199 35.03 21.13 -21.17
N PHE A 200 33.99 21.11 -20.35
CA PHE A 200 33.02 22.19 -20.21
C PHE A 200 32.94 22.66 -18.76
N LEU A 201 32.91 23.98 -18.53
CA LEU A 201 32.80 24.56 -17.20
C LEU A 201 31.36 24.44 -16.72
N ALA A 202 31.14 23.69 -15.64
CA ALA A 202 29.82 23.56 -15.00
C ALA A 202 29.62 24.57 -13.88
N TYR A 203 30.67 24.93 -13.17
CA TYR A 203 30.54 25.84 -12.03
C TYR A 203 31.82 26.64 -11.85
N ASP A 204 31.66 27.95 -11.66
CA ASP A 204 32.72 28.87 -11.28
C ASP A 204 32.17 29.78 -10.18
N GLY A 205 32.61 29.56 -8.95
CA GLY A 205 32.01 30.24 -7.81
C GLY A 205 32.50 29.74 -6.46
N ARG A 206 31.84 30.18 -5.40
CA ARG A 206 32.21 29.80 -4.03
C ARG A 206 31.46 28.55 -3.58
N LEU A 207 32.19 27.56 -3.08
CA LEU A 207 31.66 26.41 -2.36
C LEU A 207 32.33 26.35 -0.98
N LEU A 208 31.53 26.40 0.08
CA LEU A 208 32.03 26.39 1.47
C LEU A 208 33.13 27.42 1.75
N GLY A 209 32.97 28.63 1.20
CA GLY A 209 33.88 29.75 1.38
C GLY A 209 35.15 29.71 0.52
N LYS A 210 35.35 28.68 -0.32
CA LYS A 210 36.47 28.60 -1.27
C LYS A 210 35.99 28.80 -2.69
N HIS A 211 36.80 29.47 -3.50
CA HIS A 211 36.51 29.61 -4.91
C HIS A 211 36.90 28.33 -5.65
N ILE A 212 35.98 27.77 -6.42
CA ILE A 212 36.17 26.51 -7.13
C ILE A 212 35.74 26.64 -8.58
N LYS A 213 36.37 25.82 -9.43
CA LYS A 213 35.94 25.54 -10.79
C LYS A 213 35.69 24.06 -10.94
N ALA A 214 34.48 23.70 -11.36
CA ALA A 214 34.09 22.33 -11.65
C ALA A 214 33.80 22.18 -13.15
N TYR A 215 34.31 21.10 -13.74
CA TYR A 215 34.19 20.83 -15.16
C TYR A 215 33.57 19.46 -15.40
N VAL A 216 32.70 19.33 -16.40
CA VAL A 216 32.31 18.03 -16.96
C VAL A 216 33.26 17.74 -18.12
N THR A 217 33.85 16.54 -18.16
CA THR A 217 34.90 16.24 -19.14
C THR A 217 34.87 14.78 -19.57
N GLU A 218 35.40 14.52 -20.77
CA GLU A 218 35.77 13.20 -21.26
C GLU A 218 37.15 13.29 -21.91
N LYS A 219 38.07 12.40 -21.53
CA LYS A 219 39.49 12.43 -21.91
C LYS A 219 39.85 11.39 -22.97
N GLU A 220 39.06 10.33 -23.10
CA GLU A 220 39.30 9.28 -24.10
C GLU A 220 38.92 9.81 -25.50
N ASP A 221 39.71 9.49 -26.53
CA ASP A 221 39.41 9.89 -27.92
C ASP A 221 38.32 9.00 -28.54
N ASN A 222 37.57 9.54 -29.51
CA ASN A 222 36.53 8.84 -30.29
C ASN A 222 35.30 8.35 -29.48
N THR A 223 35.03 8.97 -28.33
CA THR A 223 33.79 8.79 -27.56
C THR A 223 33.00 10.12 -27.52
N LYS A 224 31.98 10.21 -26.68
CA LYS A 224 31.18 11.43 -26.44
C LYS A 224 31.29 11.84 -24.98
N LEU A 225 30.89 13.06 -24.63
CA LEU A 225 30.87 13.55 -23.25
C LEU A 225 30.08 12.63 -22.30
N LEU A 226 28.93 12.13 -22.77
CA LEU A 226 28.09 11.19 -22.02
C LEU A 226 28.01 9.83 -22.70
N GLY A 227 28.03 8.79 -21.89
CA GLY A 227 27.69 7.44 -22.31
C GLY A 227 26.21 7.32 -22.69
N PRO A 228 25.84 6.36 -23.56
CA PRO A 228 24.50 6.29 -24.13
C PRO A 228 23.40 5.94 -23.12
N ALA A 229 23.74 5.50 -21.91
CA ALA A 229 22.78 5.26 -20.84
C ALA A 229 22.69 6.41 -19.81
N ALA A 230 23.52 7.44 -19.91
CA ALA A 230 23.57 8.52 -18.91
C ALA A 230 22.24 9.27 -18.76
N LEU A 231 21.46 9.37 -19.84
CA LEU A 231 20.17 10.05 -19.84
C LEU A 231 18.99 9.11 -19.54
N ASN A 232 19.24 7.84 -19.20
CA ASN A 232 18.16 6.92 -18.88
C ASN A 232 17.40 7.41 -17.64
N GLU A 233 16.07 7.37 -17.73
CA GLU A 233 15.15 7.71 -16.66
C GLU A 233 14.76 6.46 -15.90
N VAL A 234 14.59 6.58 -14.58
CA VAL A 234 14.13 5.47 -13.75
C VAL A 234 12.62 5.33 -13.89
N TYR A 235 12.16 4.11 -14.17
CA TYR A 235 10.75 3.75 -14.24
C TYR A 235 10.47 2.49 -13.43
N VAL A 236 9.26 2.40 -12.89
CA VAL A 236 8.69 1.17 -12.36
C VAL A 236 7.60 0.69 -13.31
N TYR A 237 7.63 -0.58 -13.67
CA TYR A 237 6.59 -1.20 -14.48
C TYR A 237 6.48 -2.68 -14.15
N ASP A 238 5.26 -3.16 -13.90
CA ASP A 238 4.96 -4.55 -13.55
C ASP A 238 5.86 -5.02 -12.39
N HIS A 239 5.91 -4.19 -11.36
CA HIS A 239 6.67 -4.35 -10.13
C HIS A 239 8.18 -4.57 -10.35
N SER A 240 8.72 -4.13 -11.48
CA SER A 240 10.14 -4.17 -11.81
C SER A 240 10.66 -2.75 -12.02
N ILE A 241 11.93 -2.52 -11.70
CA ILE A 241 12.59 -1.21 -11.85
C ILE A 241 13.46 -1.25 -13.10
N TYR A 242 13.35 -0.23 -13.95
CA TYR A 242 14.01 -0.13 -15.24
C TYR A 242 14.69 1.22 -15.45
N GLY A 243 15.83 1.21 -16.12
CA GLY A 243 16.38 2.39 -16.77
C GLY A 243 15.92 2.47 -18.21
N VAL A 244 15.17 3.52 -18.54
CA VAL A 244 14.55 3.69 -19.85
C VAL A 244 15.19 4.88 -20.55
N PRO A 245 15.76 4.70 -21.76
CA PRO A 245 16.33 5.81 -22.50
C PRO A 245 15.25 6.83 -22.90
N PRO A 246 15.60 8.12 -23.05
CA PRO A 246 14.65 9.17 -23.41
C PRO A 246 14.11 8.97 -24.85
N GLY A 247 14.96 8.47 -25.75
CA GLY A 247 14.58 8.10 -27.12
C GLY A 247 14.49 6.59 -27.28
N ILE A 248 13.35 6.10 -27.80
CA ILE A 248 13.10 4.68 -28.05
C ILE A 248 12.88 4.49 -29.55
N GLY A 249 13.78 3.77 -30.22
CA GLY A 249 13.71 3.51 -31.67
C GLY A 249 13.48 2.04 -32.01
N GLU A 250 12.80 1.75 -33.13
CA GLU A 250 12.35 0.40 -33.54
C GLU A 250 13.47 -0.65 -33.65
N GLY A 251 14.73 -0.22 -33.83
CA GLY A 251 15.90 -1.10 -33.86
C GLY A 251 16.51 -1.45 -32.49
N MET A 252 15.98 -0.91 -31.40
CA MET A 252 16.51 -1.17 -30.06
C MET A 252 16.12 -2.56 -29.54
N LYS A 253 17.05 -3.22 -28.86
CA LYS A 253 16.75 -4.44 -28.12
C LYS A 253 15.68 -4.15 -27.07
N ASN A 254 14.65 -4.99 -27.00
CA ASN A 254 13.48 -4.81 -26.12
C ASN A 254 12.61 -3.57 -26.45
N TYR A 255 12.64 -3.07 -27.69
CA TYR A 255 11.83 -1.92 -28.14
C TYR A 255 10.38 -1.95 -27.63
N ASN A 256 9.66 -3.06 -27.84
CA ASN A 256 8.26 -3.20 -27.43
C ASN A 256 8.07 -3.02 -25.91
N LEU A 257 8.97 -3.59 -25.10
CA LEU A 257 8.92 -3.47 -23.65
C LEU A 257 9.23 -2.03 -23.22
N LEU A 258 10.28 -1.42 -23.78
CA LEU A 258 10.65 -0.03 -23.44
C LEU A 258 9.52 0.94 -23.78
N LYS A 259 8.87 0.75 -24.93
CA LYS A 259 7.71 1.52 -25.34
C LYS A 259 6.55 1.36 -24.34
N GLU A 260 6.26 0.12 -23.94
CA GLU A 260 5.19 -0.14 -22.97
C GLU A 260 5.49 0.47 -21.59
N ILE A 261 6.74 0.37 -21.11
CA ILE A 261 7.17 1.03 -19.87
C ILE A 261 7.01 2.55 -19.99
N LYS A 262 7.35 3.16 -21.13
CA LYS A 262 7.23 4.60 -21.32
C LYS A 262 5.77 5.06 -21.34
N GLU A 263 4.87 4.24 -21.87
CA GLU A 263 3.43 4.56 -21.98
C GLU A 263 2.64 4.28 -20.69
N LYS A 264 2.99 3.23 -19.95
CA LYS A 264 2.20 2.72 -18.81
C LYS A 264 2.95 2.68 -17.48
N GLY A 265 4.27 2.78 -17.50
CA GLY A 265 5.09 2.71 -16.31
C GLY A 265 5.06 3.99 -15.50
N THR A 266 5.34 3.85 -14.20
CA THR A 266 5.35 4.94 -13.24
C THR A 266 6.77 5.53 -13.17
N PRO A 267 6.97 6.83 -13.45
CA PRO A 267 8.29 7.44 -13.44
C PRO A 267 8.82 7.56 -12.00
N GLY A 268 10.10 7.27 -11.80
CA GLY A 268 10.82 7.46 -10.54
C GLY A 268 11.19 8.91 -10.24
N GLY A 269 10.98 9.83 -11.20
CA GLY A 269 11.16 11.26 -11.02
C GLY A 269 12.57 11.80 -11.29
N PHE A 270 13.53 10.95 -11.64
CA PHE A 270 14.89 11.36 -11.97
C PHE A 270 15.58 10.41 -12.96
N SER A 271 16.63 10.90 -13.59
CA SER A 271 17.50 10.18 -14.52
C SER A 271 18.81 9.74 -13.86
N TYR A 272 19.56 8.89 -14.56
CA TYR A 272 20.91 8.49 -14.12
C TYR A 272 21.83 9.69 -14.01
N LEU A 273 21.72 10.65 -14.94
CA LEU A 273 22.45 11.90 -14.93
C LEU A 273 22.18 12.68 -13.63
N ASP A 274 20.92 12.79 -13.22
CA ASP A 274 20.55 13.50 -11.99
C ASP A 274 21.18 12.84 -10.75
N ALA A 275 21.10 11.51 -10.65
CA ALA A 275 21.67 10.76 -9.54
C ALA A 275 23.21 10.85 -9.50
N CYS A 276 23.87 10.75 -10.67
CA CYS A 276 25.31 10.88 -10.81
C CYS A 276 25.80 12.31 -10.52
N ALA A 277 25.09 13.33 -10.98
CA ALA A 277 25.41 14.73 -10.71
C ALA A 277 25.34 15.05 -9.21
N ASN A 278 24.33 14.53 -8.51
CA ASN A 278 24.23 14.64 -7.05
C ASN A 278 25.40 13.96 -6.33
N LEU A 279 25.84 12.78 -6.79
CA LEU A 279 27.03 12.13 -6.27
C LEU A 279 28.27 13.00 -6.45
N PHE A 280 28.47 13.51 -7.66
CA PHE A 280 29.63 14.34 -7.99
C PHE A 280 29.67 15.63 -7.17
N ALA A 281 28.55 16.33 -7.05
CA ALA A 281 28.46 17.52 -6.20
C ALA A 281 28.74 17.19 -4.73
N HIS A 282 28.21 16.08 -4.21
CA HIS A 282 28.49 15.61 -2.86
C HIS A 282 29.98 15.31 -2.63
N GLU A 283 30.63 14.62 -3.56
CA GLU A 283 32.06 14.29 -3.46
C GLU A 283 32.95 15.54 -3.61
N ILE A 284 32.59 16.47 -4.49
CA ILE A 284 33.27 17.78 -4.61
C ILE A 284 33.14 18.57 -3.31
N GLU A 285 31.95 18.64 -2.73
CA GLU A 285 31.72 19.32 -1.44
C GLU A 285 32.60 18.70 -0.34
N ASN A 286 32.68 17.37 -0.27
CA ASN A 286 33.54 16.67 0.68
C ASN A 286 35.04 16.91 0.44
N ALA A 287 35.49 16.95 -0.81
CA ALA A 287 36.87 17.27 -1.15
C ALA A 287 37.24 18.70 -0.72
N VAL A 288 36.35 19.66 -0.95
CA VAL A 288 36.51 21.05 -0.50
C VAL A 288 36.58 21.13 1.03
N LYS A 289 35.73 20.38 1.77
CA LYS A 289 35.81 20.26 3.24
C LYS A 289 37.15 19.71 3.71
N ARG A 290 37.73 18.76 2.97
CA ARG A 290 39.05 18.15 3.27
C ARG A 290 40.24 19.00 2.84
N ASN A 291 40.01 20.18 2.26
CA ASN A 291 41.05 21.06 1.71
C ASN A 291 41.83 20.45 0.54
N GLU A 292 41.20 19.57 -0.24
CA GLU A 292 41.76 19.07 -1.49
C GLU A 292 41.75 20.18 -2.55
N LYS A 293 42.85 20.31 -3.31
CA LYS A 293 43.00 21.37 -4.33
C LYS A 293 42.51 20.96 -5.72
N VAL A 294 42.56 19.66 -6.00
CA VAL A 294 42.13 19.07 -7.26
C VAL A 294 41.41 17.77 -6.97
N GLY A 295 40.45 17.42 -7.81
CA GLY A 295 39.69 16.18 -7.69
C GLY A 295 39.23 15.69 -9.04
N PHE A 296 39.10 14.38 -9.19
CA PHE A 296 38.58 13.76 -10.40
C PHE A 296 37.72 12.57 -10.02
N TRP A 297 36.45 12.59 -10.42
CA TRP A 297 35.51 11.52 -10.19
C TRP A 297 34.92 11.07 -11.51
N GLN A 298 34.73 9.76 -11.66
CA GLN A 298 34.22 9.17 -12.89
C GLN A 298 33.31 7.98 -12.58
N ILE A 299 32.21 7.90 -13.31
CA ILE A 299 31.34 6.73 -13.39
C ILE A 299 31.45 6.17 -14.80
N LYS A 300 31.78 4.89 -14.91
CA LYS A 300 31.94 4.20 -16.20
C LYS A 300 30.69 3.40 -16.54
N MET A 301 30.73 2.10 -16.27
CA MET A 301 29.63 1.16 -16.52
C MET A 301 28.89 0.89 -15.21
N ALA A 302 27.59 1.18 -15.18
CA ALA A 302 26.72 0.80 -14.08
C ALA A 302 26.27 -0.66 -14.23
N LYS A 303 26.53 -1.46 -13.20
CA LYS A 303 26.07 -2.86 -13.08
C LYS A 303 24.93 -2.99 -12.08
N ASN A 304 24.92 -2.12 -11.07
CA ASN A 304 23.97 -2.10 -9.98
C ASN A 304 23.45 -0.66 -9.74
N PRO A 305 22.29 -0.48 -9.08
CA PRO A 305 21.77 0.84 -8.72
C PRO A 305 22.77 1.71 -7.96
N SER A 306 23.55 1.11 -7.06
CA SER A 306 24.56 1.83 -6.26
C SER A 306 25.66 2.49 -7.10
N ASP A 307 25.97 1.94 -8.28
CA ASP A 307 26.97 2.52 -9.19
C ASP A 307 26.47 3.86 -9.78
N LEU A 308 25.16 4.08 -9.75
CA LEU A 308 24.47 5.28 -10.22
C LEU A 308 24.09 6.23 -9.09
N ASN A 309 24.52 5.96 -7.84
CA ASN A 309 24.06 6.68 -6.66
C ASN A 309 22.54 6.52 -6.40
N ILE A 310 21.98 5.35 -6.72
CA ILE A 310 20.57 5.03 -6.51
C ILE A 310 20.45 3.93 -5.46
N VAL A 311 19.61 4.13 -4.46
CA VAL A 311 19.27 3.11 -3.47
C VAL A 311 17.81 2.66 -3.64
N VAL A 312 17.61 1.36 -3.51
CA VAL A 312 16.28 0.73 -3.50
C VAL A 312 16.04 0.18 -2.10
N GLY A 313 15.02 0.71 -1.42
CA GLY A 313 14.66 0.36 -0.06
C GLY A 313 14.47 -1.14 0.15
N GLY A 314 14.82 -1.62 1.35
CA GLY A 314 14.82 -3.06 1.65
C GLY A 314 13.44 -3.73 1.53
N ILE A 315 12.36 -2.97 1.74
CA ILE A 315 10.97 -3.46 1.57
C ILE A 315 10.70 -3.76 0.11
N ALA A 316 10.88 -2.77 -0.78
CA ALA A 316 10.71 -2.94 -2.22
C ALA A 316 11.62 -4.04 -2.78
N ARG A 317 12.89 -4.08 -2.37
CA ARG A 317 13.83 -5.12 -2.85
C ARG A 317 13.38 -6.53 -2.51
N ARG A 318 12.89 -6.75 -1.28
CA ARG A 318 12.33 -8.05 -0.87
C ARG A 318 11.04 -8.38 -1.62
N TYR A 319 10.17 -7.39 -1.83
CA TYR A 319 8.92 -7.57 -2.59
C TYR A 319 9.19 -7.94 -4.05
N ILE A 320 10.03 -7.18 -4.75
CA ILE A 320 10.43 -7.44 -6.14
C ILE A 320 11.01 -8.86 -6.26
N SER A 321 11.88 -9.24 -5.32
CA SER A 321 12.51 -10.57 -5.32
C SER A 321 11.49 -11.68 -5.06
N SER A 322 10.54 -11.50 -4.12
CA SER A 322 9.52 -12.51 -3.82
C SER A 322 8.52 -12.72 -4.96
N LYS A 323 8.36 -11.72 -5.83
CA LYS A 323 7.54 -11.78 -7.05
C LYS A 323 8.31 -12.23 -8.30
N ASN A 324 9.57 -12.64 -8.17
CA ASN A 324 10.46 -12.96 -9.30
C ASN A 324 10.56 -11.83 -10.33
N LYS A 325 10.52 -10.58 -9.86
CA LYS A 325 10.69 -9.37 -10.66
C LYS A 325 12.14 -8.90 -10.60
N ARG A 326 12.49 -7.87 -11.36
CA ARG A 326 13.90 -7.46 -11.53
C ARG A 326 14.13 -5.97 -11.30
N ILE A 327 15.38 -5.67 -10.95
CA ILE A 327 15.92 -4.31 -10.91
C ILE A 327 16.96 -4.26 -12.02
N ASP A 328 16.64 -3.57 -13.11
CA ASP A 328 17.48 -3.43 -14.30
C ASP A 328 17.91 -1.98 -14.48
N LEU A 329 18.78 -1.53 -13.56
CA LEU A 329 19.41 -0.22 -13.60
C LEU A 329 20.88 -0.36 -14.02
N ARG A 330 21.11 -0.57 -15.31
CA ARG A 330 22.42 -0.86 -15.88
C ARG A 330 22.70 -0.05 -17.13
N GLY A 331 23.97 0.11 -17.45
CA GLY A 331 24.39 0.65 -18.74
C GLY A 331 25.68 1.47 -18.69
N PRO A 332 26.24 1.78 -19.87
CA PRO A 332 27.40 2.66 -20.01
C PRO A 332 27.01 4.12 -19.77
N VAL A 333 27.38 4.66 -18.60
CA VAL A 333 27.11 6.06 -18.23
C VAL A 333 28.23 6.98 -18.67
N PHE A 334 29.49 6.56 -18.49
CA PHE A 334 30.70 7.31 -18.89
C PHE A 334 30.56 8.82 -18.67
N MET A 335 30.65 9.23 -17.41
CA MET A 335 30.56 10.63 -17.01
C MET A 335 31.69 10.92 -16.04
N SER A 336 32.39 12.04 -16.23
CA SER A 336 33.44 12.46 -15.31
C SER A 336 33.40 13.95 -15.00
N VAL A 337 33.80 14.28 -13.78
CA VAL A 337 33.92 15.66 -13.31
C VAL A 337 35.32 15.92 -12.76
N GLU A 338 35.80 17.12 -12.99
CA GLU A 338 37.09 17.59 -12.50
C GLU A 338 36.89 18.84 -11.63
N LEU A 339 37.50 18.85 -10.46
CA LEU A 339 37.52 19.98 -9.52
C LEU A 339 38.88 20.65 -9.55
N MET A 340 38.88 21.98 -9.55
CA MET A 340 40.02 22.84 -9.23
C MET A 340 39.60 23.85 -8.17
N VAL A 341 40.32 23.91 -7.05
CA VAL A 341 40.13 24.90 -5.99
C VAL A 341 41.22 25.95 -6.10
N GLU A 342 40.83 27.21 -6.12
CA GLU A 342 41.74 28.36 -6.21
C GLU A 342 42.34 28.76 -4.86
#